data_AF-D9CI60-F1
#
_entry.id   AF-D9CI60-F1
#
_cell.length_a   1.000
_cell.length_b   1.000
_cell.length_c   1.000
_cell.angle_alpha   90.00
_cell.angle_beta   90.00
_cell.angle_gamma   90.00
#
_symmetry.space_group_name_H-M   'P 1'
#
loop_
_entity.id
_entity.type
_entity.pdbx_description
1 polymer ?
#
loop_
_entity_poly.entity_id
_entity_poly.type
_entity_poly.pdbx_seq_one_letter_code
_entity_poly.pdbx_strand_id
1 'polypeptide(L)'
;HQCRWGYENWTVTEDVVNNYARFGIPLETIWNDIDYMFQYRDFENDPTRFNYSDGAAFLQRLHDNGQHYVPIVDSAVCIPDPTNSSDAYGPFNDGNDTNSFLLNPDGSLYIGAVWPGYTVFPDWLSPSAHAWWKNQVVTWHQKLPIDGIWIDMSEVSSFCVGSCGTGNLTLNPVHPPFKLPGEPGNIIYDYPEGFNLTNATAAASVSSASQAQATPTTSSTGTATASTASSSSSSSSSTSYLRSTPTPGLNNRNINYPPYVINHVQGNHDLAVHAVSPNATHHNGVVEYDVHNLFGHQILQATYAALLAAIPNKRPSIIGRSTFPGSGKWAGHWGGD
;
A
#
# COMPACT_ATOMS: atom_id res chain seq x y z
N HIS A 1 -16.43 -9.30 5.10
CA HIS A 1 -15.84 -8.01 4.69
C HIS A 1 -16.58 -7.55 3.45
N GLN A 2 -16.95 -6.27 3.38
CA GLN A 2 -17.55 -5.64 2.19
C GLN A 2 -16.82 -4.32 1.93
N CYS A 3 -16.44 -4.07 0.68
CA CYS A 3 -15.73 -2.87 0.24
C CYS A 3 -16.23 -2.44 -1.14
N ARG A 4 -16.03 -1.18 -1.49
CA ARG A 4 -16.22 -0.64 -2.83
C ARG A 4 -15.49 0.69 -2.97
N TRP A 5 -14.78 0.87 -4.08
CA TRP A 5 -14.48 2.19 -4.62
C TRP A 5 -15.75 2.82 -5.22
N GLY A 6 -16.18 3.93 -4.63
CA GLY A 6 -17.32 4.73 -5.07
C GLY A 6 -18.49 4.76 -4.08
N TYR A 7 -18.28 4.52 -2.78
CA TYR A 7 -19.33 4.85 -1.80
C TYR A 7 -19.37 6.37 -1.60
N GLU A 8 -20.52 6.99 -1.88
CA GLU A 8 -20.58 8.44 -2.03
C GLU A 8 -20.53 9.22 -0.71
N ASN A 9 -21.05 8.64 0.38
CA ASN A 9 -21.16 9.26 1.71
C ASN A 9 -21.44 8.22 2.82
N TRP A 10 -21.53 8.67 4.07
CA TRP A 10 -21.86 7.81 5.22
C TRP A 10 -23.21 7.11 5.09
N THR A 11 -24.25 7.78 4.59
CA THR A 11 -25.58 7.19 4.42
C THR A 11 -25.55 5.99 3.47
N VAL A 12 -24.85 6.11 2.34
CA VAL A 12 -24.69 5.00 1.39
C VAL A 12 -23.94 3.83 2.03
N THR A 13 -22.89 4.11 2.80
CA THR A 13 -22.10 3.08 3.50
C THR A 13 -22.96 2.35 4.55
N GLU A 14 -23.74 3.09 5.33
CA GLU A 14 -24.66 2.54 6.32
C GLU A 14 -25.81 1.75 5.69
N ASP A 15 -26.35 2.21 4.55
CA ASP A 15 -27.38 1.50 3.80
C ASP A 15 -26.91 0.12 3.30
N VAL A 16 -25.63 -0.01 2.91
CA VAL A 16 -25.05 -1.31 2.54
C VAL A 16 -25.08 -2.25 3.75
N VAL A 17 -24.64 -1.77 4.92
CA VAL A 17 -24.64 -2.57 6.16
C VAL A 17 -26.07 -2.99 6.54
N ASN A 18 -27.01 -2.04 6.50
CA ASN A 18 -28.41 -2.29 6.79
C ASN A 18 -29.04 -3.30 5.83
N ASN A 19 -28.67 -3.29 4.55
CA ASN A 19 -29.15 -4.26 3.58
C ASN A 19 -28.59 -5.67 3.85
N TYR A 20 -27.32 -5.82 4.21
CA TYR A 20 -26.77 -7.13 4.64
C TYR A 20 -27.57 -7.69 5.82
N ALA A 21 -27.81 -6.87 6.84
CA ALA A 21 -28.61 -7.25 8.01
C ALA A 21 -30.06 -7.62 7.62
N ARG A 22 -30.70 -6.80 6.77
CA ARG A 22 -32.07 -7.02 6.28
C ARG A 22 -32.23 -8.37 5.58
N PHE A 23 -31.22 -8.80 4.82
CA PHE A 23 -31.24 -10.06 4.09
C PHE A 23 -30.63 -11.23 4.87
N GLY A 24 -30.24 -11.03 6.13
CA GLY A 24 -29.64 -12.07 6.96
C GLY A 24 -28.29 -12.57 6.44
N ILE A 25 -27.55 -11.72 5.71
CA ILE A 25 -26.23 -12.05 5.17
C ILE A 25 -25.18 -11.60 6.19
N PRO A 26 -24.29 -12.49 6.67
CA PRO A 26 -23.26 -12.12 7.64
C PRO A 26 -22.30 -11.06 7.08
N LEU A 27 -22.17 -9.95 7.80
CA LEU A 27 -21.20 -8.89 7.51
C LEU A 27 -20.47 -8.48 8.78
N GLU A 28 -19.21 -8.88 8.91
CA GLU A 28 -18.38 -8.53 10.09
C GLU A 28 -17.74 -7.14 9.98
N THR A 29 -17.37 -6.71 8.77
CA THR A 29 -16.54 -5.53 8.56
C THR A 29 -16.92 -4.80 7.28
N ILE A 30 -17.18 -3.51 7.37
CA ILE A 30 -17.42 -2.60 6.24
C ILE A 30 -16.19 -1.72 6.01
N TRP A 31 -15.88 -1.48 4.73
CA TRP A 31 -14.66 -0.81 4.29
C TRP A 31 -15.04 0.36 3.41
N ASN A 32 -14.30 1.47 3.54
CA ASN A 32 -14.34 2.56 2.56
C ASN A 32 -13.00 2.67 1.86
N ASP A 33 -13.07 2.80 0.54
CA ASP A 33 -11.97 3.23 -0.32
C ASP A 33 -11.75 4.76 -0.20
N ILE A 34 -10.92 5.35 -1.04
CA ILE A 34 -10.45 6.74 -0.99
C ILE A 34 -11.57 7.80 -1.03
N ASP A 35 -12.82 7.41 -1.32
CA ASP A 35 -13.98 8.29 -1.41
C ASP A 35 -14.26 9.05 -0.11
N TYR A 36 -13.89 8.47 1.05
CA TYR A 36 -14.11 9.08 2.35
C TYR A 36 -13.22 10.30 2.57
N MET A 37 -12.08 10.37 1.89
CA MET A 37 -11.06 11.37 2.12
C MET A 37 -11.46 12.73 1.53
N PHE A 38 -11.02 13.81 2.18
CA PHE A 38 -11.13 15.15 1.62
C PHE A 38 -10.08 15.31 0.51
N GLN A 39 -10.53 15.36 -0.74
CA GLN A 39 -9.66 15.45 -1.92
C GLN A 39 -8.58 14.35 -1.97
N TYR A 40 -8.94 13.13 -1.58
CA TYR A 40 -8.03 11.97 -1.57
C TYR A 40 -6.79 12.12 -0.66
N ARG A 41 -6.89 12.96 0.39
CA ARG A 41 -5.81 13.16 1.36
C ARG A 41 -5.97 12.22 2.54
N ASP A 42 -4.92 11.49 2.86
CA ASP A 42 -4.85 10.66 4.06
C ASP A 42 -5.21 11.45 5.33
N PHE A 43 -5.75 10.75 6.34
CA PHE A 43 -6.03 11.31 7.68
C PHE A 43 -6.99 12.50 7.73
N GLU A 44 -7.65 12.86 6.61
CA GLU A 44 -8.69 13.87 6.57
C GLU A 44 -9.93 13.38 5.82
N ASN A 45 -11.07 13.39 6.51
CA ASN A 45 -12.34 13.02 5.91
C ASN A 45 -12.99 14.20 5.17
N ASP A 46 -13.73 13.91 4.11
CA ASP A 46 -14.57 14.90 3.43
C ASP A 46 -15.58 15.51 4.42
N PRO A 47 -15.54 16.84 4.66
CA PRO A 47 -16.34 17.46 5.71
C PRO A 47 -17.84 17.52 5.39
N THR A 48 -18.24 17.19 4.15
CA THR A 48 -19.64 17.19 3.72
C THR A 48 -20.17 15.78 3.63
N ARG A 49 -19.49 14.90 2.88
CA ARG A 49 -19.96 13.54 2.58
C ARG A 49 -19.59 12.53 3.67
N PHE A 50 -18.49 12.77 4.37
CA PHE A 50 -17.89 11.84 5.33
C PHE A 50 -17.49 12.52 6.64
N ASN A 51 -18.25 13.52 7.08
CA ASN A 51 -17.93 14.30 8.28
C ASN A 51 -17.74 13.42 9.53
N TYR A 52 -16.88 13.86 10.45
CA TYR A 52 -16.51 13.08 11.62
C TYR A 52 -17.66 12.81 12.59
N SER A 53 -18.63 13.74 12.72
CA SER A 53 -19.76 13.57 13.65
C SER A 53 -20.66 12.42 13.24
N ASP A 54 -21.07 12.39 11.97
CA ASP A 54 -21.92 11.33 11.44
C ASP A 54 -21.16 10.00 11.38
N GLY A 55 -19.89 10.04 11.01
CA GLY A 55 -19.00 8.87 11.02
C GLY A 55 -18.87 8.25 12.41
N ALA A 56 -18.60 9.05 13.44
CA ALA A 56 -18.52 8.56 14.81
C ALA A 56 -19.85 7.95 15.29
N ALA A 57 -20.99 8.57 14.93
CA ALA A 57 -22.30 8.01 15.26
C ALA A 57 -22.56 6.67 14.55
N PHE A 58 -22.18 6.55 13.28
CA PHE A 58 -22.29 5.31 12.50
C PHE A 58 -21.38 4.21 13.05
N LEU A 59 -20.11 4.50 13.30
CA LEU A 59 -19.15 3.54 13.85
C LEU A 59 -19.56 3.07 15.25
N GLN A 60 -20.14 3.94 16.09
CA GLN A 60 -20.71 3.51 17.37
C GLN A 60 -21.79 2.45 17.17
N ARG A 61 -22.70 2.63 16.20
CA ARG A 61 -23.73 1.63 15.87
C ARG A 61 -23.12 0.34 15.31
N LEU A 62 -22.07 0.42 14.50
CA LEU A 62 -21.33 -0.77 14.05
C LEU A 62 -20.75 -1.54 15.24
N HIS A 63 -20.04 -0.85 16.13
CA HIS A 63 -19.40 -1.45 17.30
C HIS A 63 -20.40 -2.03 18.29
N ASP A 64 -21.55 -1.38 18.51
CA ASP A 64 -22.65 -1.90 19.33
C ASP A 64 -23.23 -3.20 18.77
N ASN A 65 -23.13 -3.41 17.45
CA ASN A 65 -23.53 -4.63 16.76
C ASN A 65 -22.38 -5.66 16.61
N GLY A 66 -21.21 -5.40 17.20
CA GLY A 66 -20.03 -6.27 17.09
C GLY A 66 -19.36 -6.26 15.71
N GLN A 67 -19.67 -5.27 14.86
CA GLN A 67 -19.08 -5.09 13.55
C GLN A 67 -17.91 -4.10 13.61
N HIS A 68 -17.11 -4.06 12.54
CA HIS A 68 -15.86 -3.30 12.50
C HIS A 68 -15.77 -2.43 11.24
N TYR A 69 -14.92 -1.40 11.29
CA TYR A 69 -14.67 -0.46 10.21
C TYR A 69 -13.20 -0.41 9.80
N VAL A 70 -12.92 -0.57 8.50
CA VAL A 70 -11.56 -0.51 7.94
C VAL A 70 -11.50 0.43 6.73
N PRO A 71 -10.94 1.64 6.89
CA PRO A 71 -10.66 2.55 5.78
C PRO A 71 -9.33 2.23 5.07
N ILE A 72 -9.22 2.62 3.81
CA ILE A 72 -7.96 2.71 3.08
C ILE A 72 -7.10 3.87 3.57
N VAL A 73 -5.78 3.73 3.50
CA VAL A 73 -4.78 4.80 3.65
C VAL A 73 -3.71 4.55 2.60
N ASP A 74 -3.37 5.57 1.83
CA ASP A 74 -2.39 5.45 0.76
C ASP A 74 -0.96 5.68 1.28
N SER A 75 0.00 5.36 0.41
CA SER A 75 1.43 5.46 0.73
C SER A 75 2.02 6.85 0.46
N ALA A 76 1.25 7.75 -0.16
CA ALA A 76 1.74 9.02 -0.69
C ALA A 76 0.95 10.19 -0.08
N VAL A 77 1.67 11.20 0.40
CA VAL A 77 1.09 12.33 1.13
C VAL A 77 1.00 13.54 0.22
N CYS A 78 -0.19 14.13 0.09
CA CYS A 78 -0.40 15.36 -0.69
C CYS A 78 0.54 16.50 -0.27
N ILE A 79 1.08 17.24 -1.24
CA ILE A 79 1.79 18.49 -1.01
C ILE A 79 0.83 19.66 -1.25
N PRO A 80 0.54 20.51 -0.26
CA PRO A 80 -0.38 21.63 -0.45
C PRO A 80 0.21 22.69 -1.40
N ASP A 81 -0.66 23.45 -2.09
CA ASP A 81 -0.25 24.64 -2.84
C ASP A 81 0.37 25.66 -1.87
N PRO A 82 1.68 25.97 -1.99
CA PRO A 82 2.38 26.85 -1.07
C PRO A 82 1.89 28.31 -1.14
N THR A 83 1.13 28.67 -2.18
CA THR A 83 0.57 30.02 -2.37
C THR A 83 -0.86 30.14 -1.84
N ASN A 84 -1.49 29.04 -1.46
CA ASN A 84 -2.86 28.99 -0.98
C ASN A 84 -2.91 28.59 0.51
N SER A 85 -3.04 29.57 1.41
CA SER A 85 -3.12 29.30 2.85
C SER A 85 -4.32 28.45 3.27
N SER A 86 -5.40 28.46 2.49
CA SER A 86 -6.58 27.62 2.75
C SER A 86 -6.35 26.16 2.37
N ASP A 87 -5.28 25.86 1.65
CA ASP A 87 -4.88 24.49 1.27
C ASP A 87 -3.94 23.82 2.29
N ALA A 88 -3.65 24.49 3.40
CA ALA A 88 -2.74 23.98 4.43
C ALA A 88 -3.12 22.56 4.88
N TYR A 89 -2.11 21.69 4.92
CA TYR A 89 -2.31 20.27 5.18
C TYR A 89 -1.36 19.77 6.28
N GLY A 90 -1.91 19.54 7.47
CA GLY A 90 -1.17 19.16 8.68
C GLY A 90 -0.24 17.96 8.50
N PRO A 91 -0.73 16.81 7.99
CA PRO A 91 0.12 15.65 7.76
C PRO A 91 1.37 15.91 6.91
N PHE A 92 1.26 16.75 5.87
CA PHE A 92 2.44 17.16 5.11
C PHE A 92 3.37 18.05 5.94
N ASN A 93 2.84 19.09 6.59
CA ASN A 93 3.63 20.02 7.38
C ASN A 93 4.41 19.29 8.49
N ASP A 94 3.75 18.43 9.25
CA ASP A 94 4.35 17.66 10.34
C ASP A 94 5.48 16.74 9.83
N GLY A 95 5.29 16.12 8.66
CA GLY A 95 6.28 15.25 8.04
C GLY A 95 7.46 16.02 7.46
N ASN A 96 7.20 17.17 6.87
CA ASN A 96 8.23 18.05 6.30
C ASN A 96 9.11 18.64 7.41
N ASP A 97 8.51 19.11 8.50
CA ASP A 97 9.21 19.68 9.67
C ASP A 97 10.13 18.65 10.36
N THR A 98 9.81 17.37 10.21
CA THR A 98 10.56 16.25 10.81
C THR A 98 11.49 15.53 9.85
N ASN A 99 11.63 16.01 8.61
CA ASN A 99 12.41 15.33 7.55
C ASN A 99 12.00 13.85 7.41
N SER A 100 10.70 13.63 7.19
CA SER A 100 10.10 12.29 7.14
C SER A 100 9.89 11.76 5.73
N PHE A 101 10.32 12.47 4.68
CA PHE A 101 10.01 12.14 3.28
C PHE A 101 11.27 11.87 2.45
N LEU A 102 11.11 11.10 1.37
CA LEU A 102 12.16 10.83 0.39
C LEU A 102 12.64 12.10 -0.31
N LEU A 103 13.90 12.10 -0.73
CA LEU A 103 14.56 13.21 -1.39
C LEU A 103 14.95 12.88 -2.84
N ASN A 104 15.17 13.92 -3.63
CA ASN A 104 15.92 13.85 -4.89
C ASN A 104 17.43 13.81 -4.60
N PRO A 105 18.28 13.45 -5.59
CA PRO A 105 19.74 13.47 -5.44
C PRO A 105 20.35 14.83 -5.06
N ASP A 106 19.64 15.94 -5.33
CA ASP A 106 20.07 17.29 -4.97
C ASP A 106 19.65 17.71 -3.55
N GLY A 107 18.95 16.83 -2.82
CA GLY A 107 18.45 17.06 -1.46
C GLY A 107 17.09 17.76 -1.38
N SER A 108 16.47 18.13 -2.50
CA SER A 108 15.07 18.58 -2.51
C SER A 108 14.11 17.42 -2.25
N LEU A 109 12.86 17.68 -1.87
CA LEU A 109 11.85 16.62 -1.71
C LEU A 109 11.64 15.87 -3.02
N TYR A 110 11.58 14.54 -2.97
CA TYR A 110 11.10 13.75 -4.10
C TYR A 110 9.58 13.95 -4.21
N ILE A 111 9.12 14.39 -5.38
CA ILE A 111 7.70 14.66 -5.62
C ILE A 111 7.22 13.68 -6.69
N GLY A 112 6.15 12.95 -6.41
CA GLY A 112 5.45 12.12 -7.39
C GLY A 112 4.03 12.63 -7.62
N ALA A 113 3.18 11.77 -8.18
CA ALA A 113 1.76 12.05 -8.30
C ALA A 113 0.94 10.81 -7.98
N VAL A 114 -0.10 10.94 -7.15
CA VAL A 114 -1.09 9.89 -6.86
C VAL A 114 -2.48 10.54 -6.85
N TRP A 115 -3.47 9.95 -6.17
CA TRP A 115 -4.86 10.42 -6.12
C TRP A 115 -5.04 11.90 -5.76
N PRO A 116 -4.33 12.48 -4.75
CA PRO A 116 -4.52 13.88 -4.38
C PRO A 116 -3.70 14.86 -5.26
N GLY A 117 -3.11 14.41 -6.37
CA GLY A 117 -2.22 15.19 -7.21
C GLY A 117 -0.76 15.01 -6.84
N TYR A 118 0.01 16.10 -6.69
CA TYR A 118 1.43 16.03 -6.32
C TYR A 118 1.60 15.56 -4.88
N THR A 119 2.50 14.59 -4.69
CA THR A 119 2.70 13.90 -3.41
C THR A 119 4.16 13.73 -3.05
N VAL A 120 4.46 13.68 -1.75
CA VAL A 120 5.70 13.15 -1.19
C VAL A 120 5.50 11.72 -0.67
N PHE A 121 6.59 11.01 -0.46
CA PHE A 121 6.59 9.63 0.01
C PHE A 121 7.41 9.51 1.29
N PRO A 122 6.93 8.83 2.35
CA PRO A 122 7.68 8.68 3.59
C PRO A 122 9.00 7.92 3.40
N ASP A 123 10.06 8.40 4.07
CA ASP A 123 11.35 7.70 4.15
C ASP A 123 11.32 6.68 5.29
N TRP A 124 10.92 5.44 4.98
CA TRP A 124 10.88 4.38 5.98
C TRP A 124 12.25 3.87 6.46
N LEU A 125 13.37 4.38 5.94
CA LEU A 125 14.67 4.15 6.56
C LEU A 125 14.96 5.17 7.68
N SER A 126 14.13 6.20 7.81
CA SER A 126 14.23 7.20 8.87
C SER A 126 13.35 6.86 10.09
N PRO A 127 13.89 6.98 11.32
CA PRO A 127 13.08 6.95 12.53
C PRO A 127 12.04 8.08 12.60
N SER A 128 12.29 9.23 11.95
CA SER A 128 11.35 10.36 11.93
C SER A 128 10.04 9.98 11.24
N ALA A 129 10.13 9.31 10.08
CA ALA A 129 8.94 8.86 9.33
C ALA A 129 8.07 7.90 10.15
N HIS A 130 8.67 6.98 10.90
CA HIS A 130 7.93 6.08 11.78
C HIS A 130 7.22 6.82 12.92
N ALA A 131 7.89 7.83 13.51
CA ALA A 131 7.32 8.63 14.59
C ALA A 131 6.17 9.51 14.08
N TRP A 132 6.37 10.16 12.93
CA TRP A 132 5.38 10.95 12.24
C TRP A 132 4.16 10.10 11.86
N TRP A 133 4.33 8.97 11.17
CA TRP A 133 3.22 8.09 10.76
C TRP A 133 2.38 7.63 11.94
N LYS A 134 3.05 7.18 13.02
CA LYS A 134 2.38 6.82 14.27
C LYS A 134 1.55 7.97 14.82
N ASN A 135 2.08 9.19 14.83
CA ASN A 135 1.34 10.36 15.30
C ASN A 135 0.10 10.62 14.45
N GLN A 136 0.22 10.58 13.11
CA GLN A 136 -0.91 10.81 12.21
C GLN A 136 -2.03 9.79 12.43
N VAL A 137 -1.70 8.50 12.52
CA VAL A 137 -2.68 7.43 12.78
C VAL A 137 -3.34 7.61 14.16
N VAL A 138 -2.58 7.91 15.21
CA VAL A 138 -3.12 8.12 16.57
C VAL A 138 -4.05 9.32 16.60
N THR A 139 -3.65 10.45 16.02
CA THR A 139 -4.47 11.67 15.98
C THR A 139 -5.73 11.47 15.15
N TRP A 140 -5.64 10.77 14.02
CA TRP A 140 -6.80 10.48 13.18
C TRP A 140 -7.78 9.52 13.87
N HIS A 141 -7.29 8.47 14.53
CA HIS A 141 -8.13 7.55 15.31
C HIS A 141 -8.91 8.27 16.43
N GLN A 142 -8.37 9.36 17.01
CA GLN A 142 -9.11 10.17 18.00
C GLN A 142 -10.30 10.91 17.39
N LYS A 143 -10.28 11.21 16.08
CA LYS A 143 -11.41 11.82 15.37
C LYS A 143 -12.44 10.77 14.93
N LEU A 144 -12.00 9.57 14.57
CA LEU A 144 -12.84 8.49 14.06
C LEU A 144 -12.31 7.12 14.54
N PRO A 145 -13.06 6.34 15.34
CA PRO A 145 -12.57 5.11 15.97
C PRO A 145 -12.52 3.93 14.99
N ILE A 146 -11.50 3.89 14.13
CA ILE A 146 -11.27 2.82 13.15
C ILE A 146 -10.79 1.51 13.83
N ASP A 147 -11.00 0.35 13.18
CA ASP A 147 -10.62 -0.97 13.73
C ASP A 147 -9.41 -1.62 13.04
N GLY A 148 -8.98 -1.06 11.91
CA GLY A 148 -7.86 -1.53 11.11
C GLY A 148 -7.58 -0.57 9.97
N ILE A 149 -6.53 -0.84 9.19
CA ILE A 149 -6.14 -0.01 8.04
C ILE A 149 -5.88 -0.90 6.83
N TRP A 150 -6.43 -0.51 5.68
CA TRP A 150 -6.03 -1.03 4.38
C TRP A 150 -4.92 -0.13 3.81
N ILE A 151 -3.70 -0.65 3.67
CA ILE A 151 -2.57 0.07 3.09
C ILE A 151 -2.47 -0.25 1.61
N ASP A 152 -2.66 0.77 0.77
CA ASP A 152 -2.60 0.65 -0.68
C ASP A 152 -1.51 1.52 -1.31
N MET A 153 -1.31 1.33 -2.62
CA MET A 153 -0.37 2.11 -3.44
C MET A 153 1.09 2.01 -2.98
N SER A 154 1.45 0.89 -2.34
CA SER A 154 2.66 0.72 -1.52
C SER A 154 3.84 0.03 -2.20
N GLU A 155 3.82 -0.13 -3.52
CA GLU A 155 4.94 -0.65 -4.30
C GLU A 155 6.29 0.09 -4.12
N VAL A 156 6.42 1.42 -4.17
CA VAL A 156 5.40 2.49 -4.09
C VAL A 156 5.03 3.12 -5.43
N SER A 157 3.72 3.24 -5.67
CA SER A 157 3.16 3.68 -6.96
C SER A 157 3.28 5.19 -7.16
N SER A 158 3.49 5.61 -8.41
CA SER A 158 3.46 7.00 -8.84
C SER A 158 2.88 7.11 -10.27
N PHE A 159 2.02 8.08 -10.52
CA PHE A 159 1.39 8.34 -11.82
C PHE A 159 2.30 9.09 -12.80
N CYS A 160 3.45 9.60 -12.33
CA CYS A 160 4.45 10.22 -13.17
C CYS A 160 5.73 9.39 -13.24
N VAL A 161 6.45 9.54 -14.35
CA VAL A 161 7.77 8.93 -14.55
C VAL A 161 8.82 9.82 -13.88
N GLY A 162 9.49 9.29 -12.87
CA GLY A 162 10.47 10.05 -12.11
C GLY A 162 9.84 11.04 -11.12
N SER A 163 10.68 11.96 -10.62
CA SER A 163 10.24 13.05 -9.76
C SER A 163 9.54 14.12 -10.61
N CYS A 164 8.29 14.46 -10.28
CA CYS A 164 7.46 15.39 -11.02
C CYS A 164 6.83 16.42 -10.07
N GLY A 165 6.57 17.65 -10.53
CA GLY A 165 5.87 18.65 -9.72
C GLY A 165 6.76 19.73 -9.12
N THR A 166 8.08 19.56 -9.10
CA THR A 166 9.02 20.64 -8.76
C THR A 166 8.77 21.85 -9.68
N GLY A 167 8.46 22.99 -9.07
CA GLY A 167 8.10 24.23 -9.79
C GLY A 167 6.63 24.33 -10.23
N ASN A 168 5.83 23.29 -10.05
CA ASN A 168 4.41 23.21 -10.45
C ASN A 168 3.45 23.00 -9.27
N LEU A 169 3.92 23.14 -8.02
CA LEU A 169 3.09 22.92 -6.83
C LEU A 169 1.85 23.82 -6.74
N THR A 170 1.85 24.98 -7.40
CA THR A 170 0.68 25.88 -7.48
C THR A 170 -0.47 25.31 -8.32
N LEU A 171 -0.27 24.17 -8.98
CA LEU A 171 -1.33 23.46 -9.70
C LEU A 171 -2.07 22.46 -8.80
N ASN A 172 -1.59 22.20 -7.57
CA ASN A 172 -2.19 21.19 -6.70
C ASN A 172 -3.47 21.70 -6.01
N PRO A 173 -4.50 20.84 -5.78
CA PRO A 173 -4.61 19.44 -6.21
C PRO A 173 -4.77 19.30 -7.73
N VAL A 174 -3.97 18.40 -8.33
CA VAL A 174 -4.07 18.06 -9.77
C VAL A 174 -4.85 16.76 -9.91
N HIS A 175 -5.83 16.72 -10.83
CA HIS A 175 -6.55 15.48 -11.15
C HIS A 175 -5.61 14.44 -11.81
N PRO A 176 -5.75 13.13 -11.49
CA PRO A 176 -5.01 12.07 -12.18
C PRO A 176 -5.14 12.16 -13.72
N PRO A 177 -4.14 11.69 -14.49
CA PRO A 177 -4.13 11.83 -15.96
C PRO A 177 -5.11 10.89 -16.69
N PHE A 178 -5.96 10.20 -15.95
CA PHE A 178 -6.98 9.27 -16.43
C PHE A 178 -8.29 9.54 -15.71
N LYS A 179 -9.41 9.11 -16.29
CA LYS A 179 -10.72 9.33 -15.68
C LYS A 179 -10.96 8.37 -14.52
N LEU A 180 -11.56 8.87 -13.45
CA LEU A 180 -11.99 8.07 -12.30
C LEU A 180 -13.39 7.50 -12.54
N PRO A 181 -13.74 6.31 -12.01
CA PRO A 181 -15.09 5.76 -12.09
C PRO A 181 -16.13 6.76 -11.60
N GLY A 182 -17.22 6.90 -12.35
CA GLY A 182 -18.30 7.85 -12.01
C GLY A 182 -18.10 9.26 -12.55
N GLU A 183 -16.91 9.61 -13.08
CA GLU A 183 -16.73 10.89 -13.75
C GLU A 183 -17.53 10.98 -15.05
N PRO A 184 -18.00 12.19 -15.44
CA PRO A 184 -18.67 12.41 -16.72
C PRO A 184 -17.88 11.83 -17.91
N GLY A 185 -18.51 10.85 -18.57
CA GLY A 185 -17.92 10.16 -19.71
C GLY A 185 -16.87 9.11 -19.36
N ASN A 186 -16.81 8.63 -18.11
CA ASN A 186 -16.16 7.38 -17.72
C ASN A 186 -17.20 6.31 -17.37
N ILE A 187 -17.98 5.90 -18.38
CA ILE A 187 -18.98 4.86 -18.21
C ILE A 187 -18.28 3.52 -18.42
N ILE A 188 -18.25 2.70 -17.37
CA ILE A 188 -17.71 1.34 -17.44
C ILE A 188 -18.74 0.49 -18.19
N TYR A 189 -18.46 0.21 -19.46
CA TYR A 189 -19.25 -0.71 -20.28
C TYR A 189 -18.73 -2.15 -20.21
N ASP A 190 -17.53 -2.32 -19.67
CA ASP A 190 -16.85 -3.61 -19.60
C ASP A 190 -17.28 -4.37 -18.34
N TYR A 191 -17.42 -5.68 -18.50
CA TYR A 191 -17.60 -6.58 -17.36
C TYR A 191 -16.25 -6.79 -16.65
N PRO A 192 -16.24 -7.15 -15.35
CA PRO A 192 -15.01 -7.53 -14.65
C PRO A 192 -14.22 -8.58 -15.46
N GLU A 193 -12.90 -8.49 -15.41
CA GLU A 193 -12.02 -9.45 -16.08
C GLU A 193 -12.40 -10.88 -15.68
N GLY A 194 -12.55 -11.78 -16.67
CA GLY A 194 -12.96 -13.16 -16.44
C GLY A 194 -14.47 -13.45 -16.54
N PHE A 195 -15.35 -12.45 -16.62
CA PHE A 195 -16.78 -12.70 -16.92
C PHE A 195 -17.05 -13.15 -18.37
N ASN A 196 -16.07 -13.01 -19.27
CA ASN A 196 -16.13 -13.60 -20.62
C ASN A 196 -15.72 -15.09 -20.63
N LEU A 197 -15.08 -15.57 -19.56
CA LEU A 197 -14.47 -16.89 -19.52
C LEU A 197 -15.48 -17.93 -18.99
N THR A 198 -15.81 -18.92 -19.81
CA THR A 198 -16.72 -20.02 -19.47
C THR A 198 -16.27 -20.81 -18.23
N ASN A 199 -17.19 -21.59 -17.62
CA ASN A 199 -16.98 -22.43 -16.43
C ASN A 199 -15.68 -23.28 -16.41
N ALA A 200 -15.05 -23.53 -17.56
CA ALA A 200 -13.78 -24.25 -17.66
C ALA A 200 -12.62 -23.53 -16.94
N THR A 201 -12.57 -22.20 -16.95
CA THR A 201 -11.43 -21.44 -16.40
C THR A 201 -11.50 -21.33 -14.88
N ALA A 202 -12.70 -21.17 -14.32
CA ALA A 202 -12.93 -21.16 -12.87
C ALA A 202 -12.60 -22.52 -12.22
N ALA A 203 -12.91 -23.63 -12.91
CA ALA A 203 -12.54 -24.97 -12.44
C ALA A 203 -11.01 -25.17 -12.43
N ALA A 204 -10.30 -24.61 -13.41
CA ALA A 204 -8.85 -24.72 -13.49
C ALA A 204 -8.13 -23.92 -12.39
N SER A 205 -8.57 -22.69 -12.10
CA SER A 205 -8.00 -21.85 -11.04
C SER A 205 -8.31 -22.38 -9.63
N VAL A 206 -9.52 -22.90 -9.40
CA VAL A 206 -9.85 -23.59 -8.14
C VAL A 206 -9.05 -24.88 -7.99
N SER A 207 -8.85 -25.64 -9.07
CA SER A 207 -8.05 -26.87 -9.05
C SER A 207 -6.56 -26.61 -8.80
N SER A 208 -5.99 -25.55 -9.36
CA SER A 208 -4.58 -25.19 -9.13
C SER A 208 -4.37 -24.65 -7.71
N ALA A 209 -5.26 -23.82 -7.19
CA ALA A 209 -5.23 -23.38 -5.78
C ALA A 209 -5.40 -24.56 -4.80
N SER A 210 -6.33 -25.47 -5.10
CA SER A 210 -6.51 -26.72 -4.34
C SER A 210 -5.25 -27.59 -4.37
N GLN A 211 -4.59 -27.75 -5.51
CA GLN A 211 -3.35 -28.54 -5.60
C GLN A 211 -2.17 -27.89 -4.87
N ALA A 212 -2.07 -26.56 -4.91
CA ALA A 212 -1.07 -25.82 -4.16
C ALA A 212 -1.26 -25.99 -2.63
N GLN A 213 -2.50 -26.10 -2.16
CA GLN A 213 -2.82 -26.36 -0.75
C GLN A 213 -2.79 -27.84 -0.38
N ALA A 214 -2.98 -28.75 -1.34
CA ALA A 214 -3.00 -30.19 -1.13
C ALA A 214 -1.62 -30.85 -1.20
N THR A 215 -0.54 -30.09 -1.47
CA THR A 215 0.82 -30.63 -1.42
C THR A 215 1.20 -30.87 0.04
N PRO A 216 1.30 -32.13 0.52
CA PRO A 216 1.74 -32.38 1.86
C PRO A 216 3.24 -32.11 1.92
N THR A 217 3.69 -31.33 2.90
CA THR A 217 5.07 -31.43 3.37
C THR A 217 5.28 -32.88 3.78
N THR A 218 5.90 -33.70 2.93
CA THR A 218 6.31 -35.04 3.28
C THR A 218 7.41 -34.95 4.33
N SER A 219 7.01 -34.77 5.58
CA SER A 219 7.79 -35.18 6.74
C SER A 219 7.82 -36.69 6.72
N SER A 220 8.86 -37.26 6.11
CA SER A 220 9.13 -38.69 6.15
C SER A 220 9.48 -39.10 7.59
N THR A 221 8.47 -39.50 8.36
CA THR A 221 8.66 -40.41 9.50
C THR A 221 9.02 -41.79 8.95
N GLY A 222 10.30 -41.97 8.64
CA GLY A 222 10.90 -43.26 8.31
C GLY A 222 11.53 -43.88 9.56
N THR A 223 11.02 -45.03 9.95
CA THR A 223 11.48 -45.88 11.05
C THR A 223 12.99 -46.16 10.96
N ALA A 224 13.74 -45.80 12.01
CA ALA A 224 15.17 -46.06 12.11
C ALA A 224 15.43 -47.58 12.21
N THR A 225 15.94 -48.16 11.13
CA THR A 225 16.61 -49.46 11.16
C THR A 225 18.09 -49.22 10.90
N ALA A 226 18.93 -49.54 11.88
CA ALA A 226 20.37 -49.33 11.79
C ALA A 226 20.99 -50.32 10.79
N SER A 227 21.38 -49.81 9.63
CA SER A 227 22.31 -50.49 8.72
C SER A 227 23.55 -49.64 8.56
N THR A 228 24.68 -50.17 9.03
CA THR A 228 26.03 -49.65 8.85
C THR A 228 26.37 -49.54 7.37
N ALA A 229 26.32 -48.32 6.84
CA ALA A 229 26.86 -47.98 5.52
C ALA A 229 28.01 -47.00 5.69
N SER A 230 29.13 -47.35 5.06
CA SER A 230 30.41 -46.67 5.06
C SER A 230 30.31 -45.21 4.61
N SER A 231 31.00 -44.34 5.35
CA SER A 231 31.17 -42.92 5.05
C SER A 231 31.95 -42.72 3.76
N SER A 232 31.24 -42.46 2.66
CA SER A 232 31.82 -41.77 1.50
C SER A 232 31.40 -40.31 1.60
N SER A 233 32.38 -39.45 1.86
CA SER A 233 32.21 -38.00 1.86
C SER A 233 31.93 -37.53 0.44
N SER A 234 30.66 -37.52 0.04
CA SER A 234 30.24 -36.80 -1.15
C SER A 234 30.38 -35.31 -0.85
N SER A 235 31.42 -34.68 -1.39
CA SER A 235 31.54 -33.23 -1.40
C SER A 235 30.31 -32.65 -2.09
N SER A 236 29.49 -31.89 -1.36
CA SER A 236 28.46 -31.08 -2.01
C SER A 236 29.19 -30.05 -2.87
N SER A 237 29.25 -30.26 -4.17
CA SER A 237 29.69 -29.22 -5.09
C SER A 237 28.59 -28.17 -5.12
N SER A 238 28.73 -27.11 -4.33
CA SER A 238 27.95 -25.90 -4.56
C SER A 238 28.36 -25.36 -5.92
N THR A 239 27.42 -25.30 -6.84
CA THR A 239 27.66 -24.58 -8.10
C THR A 239 27.83 -23.12 -7.74
N SER A 240 29.06 -22.62 -7.86
CA SER A 240 29.37 -21.21 -7.64
C SER A 240 28.68 -20.41 -8.73
N TYR A 241 27.56 -19.75 -8.39
CA TYR A 241 26.98 -18.75 -9.27
C TYR A 241 27.95 -17.58 -9.38
N LEU A 242 28.16 -17.08 -10.59
CA LEU A 242 28.91 -15.85 -10.82
C LEU A 242 28.27 -14.74 -9.97
N ARG A 243 28.96 -14.31 -8.92
CA ARG A 243 28.55 -13.16 -8.12
C ARG A 243 29.17 -11.92 -8.74
N SER A 244 28.39 -11.19 -9.53
CA SER A 244 28.78 -9.86 -9.98
C SER A 244 28.89 -8.94 -8.76
N THR A 245 30.00 -8.22 -8.65
CA THR A 245 30.09 -7.09 -7.73
C THR A 245 29.45 -5.87 -8.39
N PRO A 246 28.55 -5.14 -7.72
CA PRO A 246 28.01 -3.89 -8.24
C PRO A 246 29.14 -2.92 -8.63
N THR A 247 28.98 -2.20 -9.74
CA THR A 247 29.91 -1.15 -10.15
C THR A 247 30.05 -0.13 -9.00
N PRO A 248 31.27 0.14 -8.49
CA PRO A 248 31.46 1.09 -7.41
C PRO A 248 31.06 2.51 -7.82
N GLY A 249 30.42 3.23 -6.89
CA GLY A 249 30.02 4.62 -7.05
C GLY A 249 28.68 4.78 -7.78
N LEU A 250 27.74 5.49 -7.15
CA LEU A 250 26.39 5.73 -7.69
C LEU A 250 26.44 6.43 -9.06
N ASN A 251 27.32 7.43 -9.21
CA ASN A 251 27.49 8.20 -10.44
C ASN A 251 27.98 7.37 -11.64
N ASN A 252 28.51 6.16 -11.38
CA ASN A 252 28.97 5.23 -12.41
C ASN A 252 27.90 4.19 -12.80
N ARG A 253 26.72 4.25 -12.17
CA ARG A 253 25.58 3.36 -12.42
C ARG A 253 24.45 4.15 -13.06
N ASN A 254 23.94 3.68 -14.20
CA ASN A 254 22.63 4.11 -14.66
C ASN A 254 21.57 3.26 -13.94
N ILE A 255 21.06 3.77 -12.83
CA ILE A 255 20.14 3.01 -11.96
C ILE A 255 18.70 3.01 -12.48
N ASN A 256 18.31 3.99 -13.29
CA ASN A 256 17.00 3.98 -13.95
C ASN A 256 16.99 3.03 -15.17
N TYR A 257 18.14 2.87 -15.82
CA TYR A 257 18.36 1.96 -16.94
C TYR A 257 19.58 1.05 -16.67
N PRO A 258 19.43 0.04 -15.79
CA PRO A 258 20.52 -0.85 -15.46
C PRO A 258 20.98 -1.66 -16.69
N PRO A 259 22.27 -2.06 -16.74
CA PRO A 259 22.81 -2.79 -17.90
C PRO A 259 22.19 -4.17 -18.08
N TYR A 260 21.67 -4.77 -16.99
CA TYR A 260 20.83 -5.94 -17.05
C TYR A 260 19.37 -5.51 -16.86
N VAL A 261 18.59 -5.68 -17.91
CA VAL A 261 17.18 -5.34 -17.94
C VAL A 261 16.37 -6.51 -17.40
N ILE A 262 15.64 -6.28 -16.30
CA ILE A 262 14.66 -7.23 -15.81
C ILE A 262 13.42 -7.22 -16.71
N ASN A 263 12.72 -8.35 -16.77
CA ASN A 263 11.47 -8.47 -17.53
C ASN A 263 10.29 -7.86 -16.76
N HIS A 264 10.32 -6.54 -16.55
CA HIS A 264 9.19 -5.82 -15.95
C HIS A 264 8.18 -5.41 -17.03
N VAL A 265 6.94 -5.14 -16.62
CA VAL A 265 5.79 -4.95 -17.53
C VAL A 265 5.87 -3.65 -18.35
N GLN A 266 6.73 -2.69 -17.97
CA GLN A 266 6.80 -1.40 -18.65
C GLN A 266 7.73 -1.46 -19.87
N GLY A 267 7.18 -1.13 -21.05
CA GLY A 267 7.77 -1.45 -22.36
C GLY A 267 9.11 -0.79 -22.71
N ASN A 268 9.55 0.24 -21.98
CA ASN A 268 10.80 0.97 -22.25
C ASN A 268 11.95 0.61 -21.30
N HIS A 269 11.74 -0.38 -20.43
CA HIS A 269 12.71 -0.84 -19.43
C HIS A 269 13.13 0.19 -18.36
N ASP A 270 12.57 1.40 -18.40
CA ASP A 270 12.74 2.42 -17.37
C ASP A 270 12.10 1.98 -16.06
N LEU A 271 12.94 1.81 -15.03
CA LEU A 271 12.50 1.40 -13.70
C LEU A 271 11.71 2.49 -12.96
N ALA A 272 11.72 3.74 -13.42
CA ALA A 272 10.97 4.84 -12.80
C ALA A 272 9.51 4.95 -13.28
N VAL A 273 9.07 4.05 -14.17
CA VAL A 273 7.70 4.07 -14.71
C VAL A 273 6.73 3.43 -13.72
N HIS A 274 5.66 4.16 -13.39
CA HIS A 274 4.61 3.76 -12.46
C HIS A 274 5.03 3.55 -10.99
N ALA A 275 6.21 4.04 -10.60
CA ALA A 275 6.76 3.90 -9.27
C ALA A 275 7.64 5.09 -8.86
N VAL A 276 8.00 5.18 -7.58
CA VAL A 276 9.10 6.08 -7.15
C VAL A 276 10.39 5.68 -7.87
N SER A 277 11.08 6.69 -8.39
CA SER A 277 12.29 6.52 -9.20
C SER A 277 13.41 5.85 -8.41
N PRO A 278 14.21 4.97 -9.05
CA PRO A 278 15.35 4.36 -8.38
C PRO A 278 16.40 5.33 -7.86
N ASN A 279 16.46 6.56 -8.39
CA ASN A 279 17.35 7.62 -7.93
C ASN A 279 16.78 8.46 -6.77
N ALA A 280 15.55 8.21 -6.32
CA ALA A 280 15.08 8.76 -5.05
C ALA A 280 16.05 8.34 -3.94
N THR A 281 16.31 9.25 -3.03
CA THR A 281 17.39 9.16 -2.05
C THR A 281 16.80 9.26 -0.65
N HIS A 282 17.14 8.30 0.20
CA HIS A 282 16.82 8.30 1.62
C HIS A 282 17.77 9.23 2.38
N HIS A 283 17.36 9.72 3.56
CA HIS A 283 18.16 10.64 4.36
C HIS A 283 19.53 10.09 4.78
N ASN A 284 19.69 8.76 4.81
CA ASN A 284 20.96 8.08 5.11
C ASN A 284 21.85 7.86 3.87
N GLY A 285 21.45 8.35 2.69
CA GLY A 285 22.18 8.23 1.43
C GLY A 285 21.95 6.92 0.68
N VAL A 286 21.13 6.01 1.19
CA VAL A 286 20.65 4.85 0.41
C VAL A 286 19.77 5.36 -0.72
N VAL A 287 19.84 4.71 -1.88
CA VAL A 287 18.98 5.01 -3.02
C VAL A 287 17.88 3.97 -3.14
N GLU A 288 16.72 4.41 -3.62
CA GLU A 288 15.54 3.56 -3.80
C GLU A 288 15.84 2.33 -4.67
N TYR A 289 16.76 2.43 -5.63
CA TYR A 289 17.23 1.28 -6.43
C TYR A 289 17.58 0.05 -5.58
N ASP A 290 18.20 0.24 -4.41
CA ASP A 290 18.67 -0.86 -3.57
C ASP A 290 17.58 -1.41 -2.62
N VAL A 291 16.51 -0.64 -2.37
CA VAL A 291 15.51 -0.93 -1.31
C VAL A 291 14.05 -0.85 -1.76
N HIS A 292 13.77 -0.58 -3.03
CA HIS A 292 12.42 -0.35 -3.56
C HIS A 292 11.39 -1.39 -3.10
N ASN A 293 11.73 -2.66 -3.26
CA ASN A 293 10.85 -3.78 -2.90
C ASN A 293 10.57 -3.91 -1.38
N LEU A 294 11.20 -3.08 -0.53
CA LEU A 294 10.97 -3.06 0.91
C LEU A 294 9.93 -2.01 1.33
N PHE A 295 9.55 -1.07 0.46
CA PHE A 295 8.65 0.02 0.83
C PHE A 295 7.35 -0.50 1.46
N GLY A 296 6.66 -1.40 0.75
CA GLY A 296 5.44 -2.07 1.23
C GLY A 296 5.63 -2.78 2.56
N HIS A 297 6.73 -3.53 2.72
CA HIS A 297 7.04 -4.20 3.98
C HIS A 297 7.18 -3.22 5.14
N GLN A 298 7.83 -2.08 4.90
CA GLN A 298 8.16 -1.10 5.93
C GLN A 298 6.94 -0.28 6.35
N ILE A 299 6.09 0.17 5.42
CA ILE A 299 4.84 0.85 5.78
C ILE A 299 3.91 -0.08 6.55
N LEU A 300 3.85 -1.38 6.23
CA LEU A 300 3.06 -2.34 7.00
C LEU A 300 3.59 -2.50 8.43
N GLN A 301 4.91 -2.55 8.61
CA GLN A 301 5.53 -2.56 9.93
C GLN A 301 5.25 -1.25 10.71
N ALA A 302 5.38 -0.09 10.06
CA ALA A 302 5.11 1.21 10.67
C ALA A 302 3.64 1.35 11.08
N THR A 303 2.72 0.91 10.23
CA THR A 303 1.27 0.90 10.48
C THR A 303 0.90 -0.05 11.61
N TYR A 304 1.56 -1.22 11.70
CA TYR A 304 1.37 -2.14 12.82
C TYR A 304 1.75 -1.49 14.15
N ALA A 305 2.89 -0.81 14.21
CA ALA A 305 3.31 -0.07 15.41
C ALA A 305 2.37 1.11 15.73
N ALA A 306 1.85 1.78 14.70
CA ALA A 306 0.91 2.88 14.84
C ALA A 306 -0.45 2.44 15.42
N LEU A 307 -1.02 1.34 14.91
CA LEU A 307 -2.27 0.76 15.42
C LEU A 307 -2.14 0.22 16.84
N LEU A 308 -0.98 -0.33 17.23
CA LEU A 308 -0.72 -0.68 18.64
C LEU A 308 -0.75 0.53 19.57
N ALA A 309 -0.33 1.70 19.08
CA ALA A 309 -0.38 2.94 19.85
C ALA A 309 -1.79 3.55 19.89
N ALA A 310 -2.53 3.47 18.78
CA ALA A 310 -3.89 3.99 18.68
C ALA A 310 -4.92 3.13 19.44
N ILE A 311 -4.76 1.81 19.38
CA ILE A 311 -5.70 0.82 19.91
C ILE A 311 -4.97 -0.16 20.85
N PRO A 312 -4.58 0.28 22.06
CA PRO A 312 -3.78 -0.54 22.96
C PRO A 312 -4.52 -1.82 23.36
N ASN A 313 -3.76 -2.91 23.54
CA ASN A 313 -4.26 -4.24 23.94
C ASN A 313 -5.14 -4.96 22.91
N LYS A 314 -5.23 -4.46 21.67
CA LYS A 314 -5.86 -5.16 20.55
C LYS A 314 -4.79 -5.60 19.55
N ARG A 315 -5.07 -6.67 18.82
CA ARG A 315 -4.24 -7.10 17.69
C ARG A 315 -4.56 -6.16 16.52
N PRO A 316 -3.57 -5.47 15.92
CA PRO A 316 -3.79 -4.69 14.70
C PRO A 316 -4.33 -5.54 13.56
N SER A 317 -5.27 -4.98 12.79
CA SER A 317 -5.75 -5.54 11.52
C SER A 317 -5.25 -4.67 10.38
N ILE A 318 -4.44 -5.23 9.50
CA ILE A 318 -3.88 -4.54 8.33
C ILE A 318 -3.98 -5.46 7.13
N ILE A 319 -4.44 -4.92 6.00
CA ILE A 319 -4.36 -5.55 4.69
C ILE A 319 -3.49 -4.66 3.80
N GLY A 320 -2.42 -5.22 3.23
CA GLY A 320 -1.42 -4.50 2.44
C GLY A 320 -1.30 -5.00 1.01
N ARG A 321 -1.08 -4.08 0.05
CA ARG A 321 -0.85 -4.45 -1.36
C ARG A 321 0.55 -4.99 -1.60
N SER A 322 1.56 -4.12 -1.51
CA SER A 322 2.94 -4.50 -1.73
C SER A 322 3.50 -5.25 -0.52
N THR A 323 4.22 -6.34 -0.79
CA THR A 323 4.82 -7.18 0.24
C THR A 323 6.23 -7.65 -0.14
N PHE A 324 7.03 -7.90 0.88
CA PHE A 324 8.34 -8.57 0.79
C PHE A 324 8.37 -9.80 1.72
N PRO A 325 9.28 -10.78 1.55
CA PRO A 325 9.45 -11.87 2.51
C PRO A 325 9.47 -11.40 3.97
N GLY A 326 8.57 -11.94 4.78
CA GLY A 326 8.37 -11.55 6.18
C GLY A 326 7.20 -10.61 6.44
N SER A 327 6.56 -10.04 5.42
CA SER A 327 5.42 -9.10 5.59
C SER A 327 4.20 -9.72 6.30
N GLY A 328 4.00 -11.03 6.18
CA GLY A 328 2.94 -11.76 6.90
C GLY A 328 3.07 -11.73 8.44
N LYS A 329 4.19 -11.22 8.97
CA LYS A 329 4.34 -10.91 10.39
C LYS A 329 3.49 -9.69 10.82
N TRP A 330 3.24 -8.77 9.89
CA TRP A 330 2.66 -7.45 10.16
C TRP A 330 1.25 -7.28 9.60
N ALA A 331 0.96 -7.85 8.43
CA ALA A 331 -0.30 -7.63 7.72
C ALA A 331 -0.74 -8.85 6.90
N GLY A 332 -2.03 -8.91 6.59
CA GLY A 332 -2.55 -9.76 5.52
C GLY A 332 -2.38 -9.10 4.15
N HIS A 333 -2.79 -9.81 3.10
CA HIS A 333 -2.67 -9.42 1.69
C HIS A 333 -3.87 -9.92 0.91
N TRP A 334 -4.19 -9.30 -0.24
CA TRP A 334 -5.22 -9.74 -1.18
C TRP A 334 -4.66 -9.77 -2.60
N GLY A 335 -5.35 -10.42 -3.53
CA GLY A 335 -4.85 -10.66 -4.89
C GLY A 335 -4.60 -9.44 -5.78
N GLY A 336 -4.89 -8.22 -5.31
CA GLY A 336 -4.83 -7.01 -6.13
C GLY A 336 -5.95 -6.94 -7.15
N ASP A 337 -5.79 -6.01 -8.09
CA ASP A 337 -6.61 -5.86 -9.29
C ASP A 337 -6.00 -6.62 -10.47
#